data_AF-A0A968EA79-F1
#
_entry.id   AF-A0A968EA79-F1
#
_cell.length_a   1.000
_cell.length_b   1.000
_cell.length_c   1.000
_cell.angle_alpha   90.00
_cell.angle_beta   90.00
_cell.angle_gamma   90.00
#
_symmetry.space_group_name_H-M   'P 1'
#
loop_
_entity.id
_entity.type
_entity.pdbx_description
1 polymer ?
#
loop_
_entity_poly.entity_id
_entity_poly.type
_entity_poly.pdbx_seq_one_letter_code
_entity_poly.pdbx_strand_id
1 'polypeptide(L)'
;QGAALGRITQTNVPNNQLVPLTMEEYEIGFDLRLFDNRVGIDYAYYDKKTTDDILNATISPTSGYSGATVNVGEVSNTGHE
;
A
#
# COMPACT_ATOMS: atom_id res chain seq x y z
N GLN A 1 -16.20 39.20 -20.28
CA GLN A 1 -15.12 38.41 -19.66
C GLN A 1 -15.66 37.85 -18.35
N GLY A 2 -16.19 36.62 -18.34
CA GLY A 2 -16.73 36.01 -17.12
C GLY A 2 -15.57 35.47 -16.28
N ALA A 3 -15.23 36.14 -15.18
CA ALA A 3 -14.25 35.62 -14.23
C ALA A 3 -14.94 34.59 -13.31
N ALA A 4 -14.34 33.41 -13.15
CA ALA A 4 -14.81 32.41 -12.20
C ALA A 4 -14.71 32.97 -10.77
N LEU A 5 -15.85 33.09 -10.09
CA LEU A 5 -15.95 33.68 -8.74
C LEU A 5 -15.65 32.68 -7.60
N GLY A 6 -15.31 31.43 -7.93
CA GLY A 6 -14.99 30.40 -6.97
C GLY A 6 -13.79 29.59 -7.44
N ARG A 7 -12.70 29.61 -6.66
CA ARG A 7 -11.55 28.74 -6.86
C ARG A 7 -11.64 27.59 -5.85
N ILE A 8 -11.89 26.38 -6.34
CA ILE A 8 -11.66 25.18 -5.52
C ILE A 8 -10.16 25.16 -5.24
N THR A 9 -9.78 25.44 -3.99
CA THR A 9 -8.35 25.46 -3.58
C THR A 9 -7.85 24.05 -3.29
N GLN A 10 -8.77 23.09 -3.11
CA GLN A 10 -8.49 21.69 -2.86
C GLN A 10 -8.30 20.94 -4.18
N THR A 11 -7.12 20.38 -4.38
CA THR A 11 -6.76 19.62 -5.58
C THR A 11 -7.22 18.16 -5.54
N ASN A 12 -7.59 17.65 -4.35
CA ASN A 12 -8.07 16.29 -4.12
C ASN A 12 -9.55 16.23 -3.69
N VAL A 13 -10.26 15.21 -4.17
CA VAL A 13 -11.60 14.87 -3.70
C VAL A 13 -11.53 14.45 -2.22
N PRO A 14 -12.30 15.10 -1.33
CA PRO A 14 -12.39 14.66 0.07
C PRO A 14 -13.12 13.31 0.15
N ASN A 15 -12.50 12.34 0.81
CA ASN A 15 -13.06 11.00 1.02
C ASN A 15 -13.26 10.73 2.51
N ASN A 16 -14.52 10.78 2.97
CA ASN A 16 -14.88 10.49 4.36
C ASN A 16 -15.18 8.99 4.59
N GLN A 17 -15.07 8.16 3.56
CA GLN A 17 -15.30 6.71 3.61
C GLN A 17 -13.99 5.93 3.74
N LEU A 18 -12.87 6.61 4.01
CA LEU A 18 -11.59 5.96 4.21
C LEU A 18 -11.66 5.03 5.42
N VAL A 19 -11.26 3.78 5.19
CA VAL A 19 -11.05 2.80 6.26
C VAL A 19 -9.56 2.66 6.55
N PRO A 20 -9.16 2.26 7.76
CA PRO A 20 -7.75 2.01 8.07
C PRO A 20 -7.18 0.87 7.22
N LEU A 21 -5.93 1.02 6.78
CA LEU A 21 -5.17 -0.05 6.15
C LEU A 21 -4.87 -1.16 7.18
N THR A 22 -5.01 -2.41 6.73
CA THR A 22 -4.66 -3.62 7.50
C THR A 22 -3.52 -4.35 6.82
N MET A 23 -2.52 -4.77 7.60
CA MET A 23 -1.40 -5.60 7.12
C MET A 23 -1.36 -6.91 7.91
N GLU A 24 -1.37 -8.03 7.20
CA GLU A 24 -1.19 -9.38 7.73
C GLU A 24 0.08 -9.98 7.13
N GLU A 25 0.88 -10.67 7.94
CA GLU A 25 2.15 -11.24 7.49
C GLU A 25 2.35 -12.61 8.14
N TYR A 26 2.66 -13.60 7.30
CA TYR A 26 2.99 -14.97 7.69
C TYR A 26 4.44 -15.24 7.32
N GLU A 27 5.23 -15.67 8.30
CA GLU A 27 6.64 -16.00 8.11
C GLU A 27 6.91 -17.43 8.59
N ILE A 28 7.69 -18.18 7.79
CA ILE A 28 8.20 -19.49 8.15
C ILE A 28 9.66 -19.58 7.77
N GLY A 29 10.52 -20.00 8.70
CA GLY A 29 11.95 -20.14 8.45
C GLY A 29 12.58 -21.30 9.20
N PHE A 30 13.78 -21.69 8.76
CA PHE A 30 14.62 -22.67 9.43
C PHE A 30 16.10 -22.24 9.43
N ASP A 31 16.74 -22.44 10.58
CA ASP A 31 18.20 -22.27 10.79
C ASP A 31 18.81 -23.66 10.99
N LEU A 32 19.83 -23.99 10.18
CA LEU A 32 20.62 -25.21 10.31
C LEU A 32 22.11 -24.89 10.42
N ARG A 33 22.75 -25.44 11.47
CA ARG A 33 24.19 -25.31 11.71
C ARG A 33 24.86 -26.67 11.73
N LEU A 34 25.97 -26.79 11.01
CA LEU A 34 26.70 -28.05 10.80
C LEU A 34 28.20 -27.88 11.08
N PHE A 35 28.87 -28.99 11.39
CA PHE A 35 30.33 -29.09 11.55
C PHE A 35 30.95 -28.08 12.53
N ASP A 36 30.39 -28.00 13.75
CA ASP A 36 30.87 -27.05 14.78
C ASP A 36 30.79 -25.58 14.29
N ASN A 37 29.62 -25.23 13.71
CA ASN A 37 29.28 -23.92 13.13
C ASN A 37 30.14 -23.48 11.92
N ARG A 38 30.82 -24.41 11.24
CA ARG A 38 31.60 -24.09 10.03
C ARG A 38 30.73 -23.89 8.79
N VAL A 39 29.52 -24.43 8.79
CA VAL A 39 28.54 -24.24 7.71
C VAL A 39 27.19 -23.92 8.35
N GLY A 40 26.61 -22.78 7.95
CA GLY A 40 25.27 -22.35 8.32
C GLY A 40 24.41 -22.23 7.08
N ILE A 41 23.17 -22.71 7.17
CA ILE A 41 22.11 -22.50 6.19
C ILE A 41 20.97 -21.83 6.95
N ASP A 42 20.53 -20.70 6.43
CA ASP A 42 19.35 -19.98 6.89
C ASP A 42 18.41 -19.88 5.69
N TYR A 43 17.12 -20.08 5.93
CA TYR A 43 16.09 -19.90 4.93
C TYR A 43 14.82 -19.41 5.58
N ALA A 44 14.22 -18.38 5.01
CA ALA A 44 12.95 -17.83 5.40
C ALA A 44 12.05 -17.69 4.18
N TYR A 45 10.76 -17.87 4.38
CA TYR A 45 9.69 -17.58 3.43
C TYR A 45 8.66 -16.70 4.12
N TYR A 46 8.20 -15.67 3.43
CA TYR A 46 7.18 -14.77 3.94
C TYR A 46 6.06 -14.55 2.91
N ASP A 47 4.86 -14.38 3.43
CA ASP A 47 3.66 -13.94 2.70
C ASP A 47 3.08 -12.74 3.44
N LYS A 48 3.05 -11.59 2.76
CA LYS A 48 2.57 -10.32 3.28
C LYS A 48 1.33 -9.90 2.50
N LYS A 49 0.22 -9.71 3.19
CA LYS A 49 -1.04 -9.24 2.64
C LYS A 49 -1.40 -7.87 3.22
N THR A 50 -1.64 -6.92 2.34
CA THR A 50 -2.06 -5.56 2.68
C THR A 50 -3.46 -5.31 2.13
N THR A 51 -4.40 -4.93 2.98
CA THR A 51 -5.80 -4.68 2.64
C THR A 51 -6.15 -3.22 2.93
N ASP A 52 -6.99 -2.65 2.08
CA ASP A 52 -7.49 -1.27 2.18
C ASP A 52 -6.36 -0.22 2.15
N ASP A 53 -5.35 -0.43 1.31
CA ASP A 53 -4.22 0.50 1.16
C ASP A 53 -4.68 1.88 0.67
N ILE A 54 -4.16 2.96 1.24
CA ILE A 54 -4.65 4.31 0.95
C ILE A 54 -3.77 4.93 -0.12
N LEU A 55 -4.28 5.01 -1.35
CA LEU A 55 -3.56 5.59 -2.49
C LEU A 55 -4.25 6.83 -3.05
N ASN A 56 -3.44 7.75 -3.56
CA ASN A 56 -3.92 8.91 -4.31
C ASN A 56 -4.01 8.55 -5.80
N ALA A 57 -5.25 8.39 -6.30
CA ALA A 57 -5.53 8.18 -7.70
C ALA A 57 -5.67 9.52 -8.45
N THR A 58 -5.02 9.64 -9.61
CA THR A 58 -5.24 10.77 -10.52
C THR A 58 -6.60 10.61 -11.20
N ILE A 59 -7.43 11.65 -11.16
CA ILE A 59 -8.76 11.65 -11.81
C ILE A 59 -8.87 12.81 -12.79
N SER A 60 -9.88 12.76 -13.66
CA SER A 60 -10.10 13.80 -14.67
C SER A 60 -10.33 15.17 -14.03
N PRO A 61 -9.62 16.23 -14.46
CA PRO A 61 -9.85 17.61 -14.03
C PRO A 61 -11.27 18.12 -14.32
N THR A 62 -12.01 17.48 -15.24
CA THR A 62 -13.42 17.81 -15.53
C THR A 62 -14.34 17.57 -14.33
N SER A 63 -13.92 16.76 -13.35
CA SER A 63 -14.62 16.57 -12.08
C SER A 63 -14.54 17.78 -11.14
N GLY A 64 -13.69 18.78 -11.45
CA GLY A 64 -13.37 19.89 -10.56
C GLY A 64 -12.21 19.62 -9.60
N TYR A 65 -11.60 18.43 -9.66
CA TYR A 65 -10.46 18.00 -8.85
C TYR A 65 -9.41 17.30 -9.72
N SER A 66 -8.15 17.28 -9.30
CA SER A 66 -7.04 16.62 -10.01
C SER A 66 -6.67 15.23 -9.45
N GLY A 67 -7.19 14.86 -8.28
CA GLY A 67 -6.92 13.58 -7.65
C GLY A 67 -8.01 13.17 -6.66
N ALA A 68 -7.99 11.91 -6.23
CA ALA A 68 -8.86 11.36 -5.19
C ALA A 68 -8.05 10.39 -4.31
N THR A 69 -8.25 10.46 -3.00
CA THR A 69 -7.66 9.49 -2.05
C THR A 69 -8.67 8.36 -1.84
N VAL A 70 -8.27 7.11 -2.10
CA VAL A 70 -9.14 5.94 -2.04
C VAL A 70 -8.43 4.77 -1.36
N ASN A 71 -9.20 3.91 -0.69
CA ASN A 71 -8.70 2.59 -0.33
C ASN A 71 -8.64 1.74 -1.61
N VAL A 72 -7.46 1.18 -1.87
CA VAL A 72 -7.15 0.23 -2.92
C VAL A 72 -7.19 -1.14 -2.27
N GLY A 73 -7.75 -2.11 -2.99
CA GLY A 73 -8.20 -3.38 -2.42
C GLY A 73 -7.13 -4.20 -1.70
N GLU A 74 -6.66 -5.26 -2.32
CA GLU A 74 -5.73 -6.21 -1.70
C GLU A 74 -4.43 -6.27 -2.50
N VAL A 75 -3.31 -6.12 -1.80
CA VAL A 75 -1.95 -6.25 -2.33
C VAL A 75 -1.25 -7.36 -1.56
N SER A 76 -0.81 -8.40 -2.27
CA SER A 76 -0.03 -9.51 -1.72
C SER A 76 1.41 -9.45 -2.19
N ASN A 77 2.38 -9.64 -1.29
CA ASN A 77 3.81 -9.75 -1.58
C ASN A 77 4.35 -11.04 -0.94
N THR A 78 4.98 -11.88 -1.74
CA THR A 78 5.61 -13.12 -1.27
C THR A 78 7.09 -13.09 -1.58
N GLY A 79 7.90 -13.64 -0.69
CA GLY A 79 9.33 -13.74 -0.91
C GLY A 79 9.98 -14.82 -0.07
N HIS A 80 11.25 -15.03 -0.34
CA HIS A 80 12.11 -15.90 0.44
C HIS A 80 13.52 -15.31 0.49
N GLU A 81 14.23 -15.58 1.58
CA GLU A 81 15.63 -15.20 1.81
C GLU A 81 16.43 -16.33 2.45
#